data_AF-A0A945YAJ6-F1
#
_entry.id   AF-A0A945YAJ6-F1
#
_cell.length_a   1.000
_cell.length_b   1.000
_cell.length_c   1.000
_cell.angle_alpha   90.00
_cell.angle_beta   90.00
_cell.angle_gamma   90.00
#
_symmetry.space_group_name_H-M   'P 1'
#
loop_
_entity.id
_entity.type
_entity.pdbx_description
1 polymer ?
#
loop_
_entity_poly.entity_id
_entity_poly.type
_entity_poly.pdbx_seq_one_letter_code
_entity_poly.pdbx_strand_id
1 'polypeptide(L)'
;MTLNLKILLPAAALLAATALAVPAQADTLANMERERALLIETMLDGGIAPAERQVRLEAGQRRLLDLERMVLRDDKLVGRNTPQVRRAFANYDLTFLVHASAEKSRTMAETWLAQLGLTTQSLMSAKRGRR
;
A
#
# COMPACT_ATOMS: atom_id res chain seq x y z
N MET A 1 11.16 -55.92 3.55
CA MET A 1 11.09 -54.70 2.72
C MET A 1 11.96 -53.63 3.38
N THR A 2 13.23 -53.55 2.99
CA THR A 2 14.22 -52.65 3.61
C THR A 2 13.97 -51.22 3.16
N LEU A 3 13.39 -50.38 4.02
CA LEU A 3 13.27 -48.95 3.75
C LEU A 3 14.68 -48.35 3.59
N ASN A 4 14.95 -47.76 2.43
CA ASN A 4 16.24 -47.16 2.10
C ASN A 4 16.47 -45.89 2.93
N LEU A 5 17.33 -45.98 3.94
CA LEU A 5 17.70 -44.88 4.85
C LEU A 5 18.20 -43.62 4.10
N LYS A 6 18.77 -43.81 2.91
CA LYS A 6 19.28 -42.74 2.03
C LYS A 6 18.17 -41.83 1.45
N ILE A 7 16.92 -42.31 1.39
CA ILE A 7 15.76 -41.53 0.91
C ILE A 7 15.01 -40.89 2.10
N LEU A 8 15.09 -41.49 3.28
CA LEU A 8 14.47 -41.00 4.52
C LEU A 8 15.10 -39.71 5.05
N LEU A 9 16.43 -39.56 4.93
CA LEU A 9 17.17 -38.37 5.36
C LEU A 9 16.77 -37.07 4.62
N PRO A 10 16.73 -37.02 3.27
CA PRO A 10 16.30 -35.81 2.57
C PRO A 10 14.80 -35.53 2.75
N ALA A 11 13.96 -36.57 2.86
CA ALA A 11 12.54 -36.41 3.10
C ALA A 11 12.25 -35.80 4.49
N ALA A 12 12.96 -36.25 5.53
CA ALA A 12 12.87 -35.68 6.87
C ALA A 12 13.38 -34.22 6.93
N ALA A 13 14.45 -33.90 6.19
CA ALA A 13 14.97 -32.54 6.10
C ALA A 13 13.98 -31.58 5.42
N LEU A 14 13.26 -32.02 4.38
CA LEU A 14 12.25 -31.23 3.69
C LEU A 14 11.01 -30.99 4.57
N LEU A 15 10.59 -31.99 5.35
CA LEU A 15 9.51 -31.87 6.35
C LEU A 15 9.88 -30.97 7.54
N ALA A 16 11.15 -30.97 7.97
CA ALA A 16 11.62 -30.07 9.01
C ALA A 16 11.69 -28.60 8.53
N ALA A 17 12.01 -28.39 7.25
CA ALA A 17 12.09 -27.06 6.66
C ALA A 17 10.71 -26.37 6.55
N THR A 18 9.62 -27.12 6.33
CA THR A 18 8.26 -26.56 6.32
C THR A 18 7.73 -26.25 7.71
N ALA A 19 8.17 -26.99 8.75
CA ALA A 19 7.77 -26.77 10.13
C ALA A 19 8.33 -25.47 10.74
N LEU A 20 9.41 -24.92 10.15
CA LEU A 20 10.01 -23.65 10.55
C LEU A 20 9.50 -22.45 9.74
N ALA A 21 8.50 -22.64 8.87
CA ALA A 21 7.87 -21.54 8.18
C ALA A 21 7.14 -20.65 9.20
N VAL A 22 7.78 -19.55 9.60
CA VAL A 22 7.14 -18.48 10.36
C VAL A 22 5.95 -18.01 9.53
N PRO A 23 4.72 -17.98 10.07
CA PRO A 23 3.59 -17.45 9.33
C PRO A 23 3.93 -16.03 8.91
N ALA A 24 3.90 -15.75 7.62
CA ALA A 24 4.04 -14.39 7.12
C ALA A 24 2.98 -13.55 7.83
N GLN A 25 3.41 -12.66 8.73
CA GLN A 25 2.52 -11.77 9.46
C GLN A 25 1.99 -10.78 8.43
N ALA A 26 0.84 -11.10 7.85
CA ALA A 26 0.12 -10.25 6.92
C ALA A 26 -0.48 -9.08 7.71
N ASP A 27 0.36 -8.07 7.98
CA ASP A 27 -0.10 -6.81 8.55
C ASP A 27 -0.92 -6.07 7.49
N THR A 28 -2.24 -5.98 7.72
CA THR A 28 -3.21 -5.37 6.81
C THR A 28 -2.78 -3.97 6.41
N LEU A 29 -2.28 -3.20 7.39
CA LEU A 29 -1.79 -1.85 7.18
C LEU A 29 -0.54 -1.85 6.28
N ALA A 30 0.45 -2.70 6.55
CA ALA A 30 1.67 -2.75 5.74
C ALA A 30 1.39 -3.17 4.29
N ASN A 31 0.41 -4.04 4.06
CA ASN A 31 -0.02 -4.42 2.72
C ASN A 31 -0.65 -3.24 1.96
N MET A 32 -1.55 -2.51 2.63
CA MET A 32 -2.18 -1.32 2.08
C MET A 32 -1.15 -0.23 1.75
N GLU A 33 -0.21 0.04 2.65
CA GLU A 33 0.87 1.02 2.45
C GLU A 33 1.73 0.68 1.23
N ARG A 34 2.01 -0.61 1.00
CA ARG A 34 2.75 -1.09 -0.18
C ARG A 34 1.98 -0.85 -1.48
N GLU A 35 0.69 -1.19 -1.52
CA GLU A 35 -0.12 -0.93 -2.72
C GLU A 35 -0.24 0.57 -2.99
N ARG A 36 -0.39 1.41 -1.94
CA ARG A 36 -0.41 2.86 -2.10
C ARG A 36 0.89 3.39 -2.70
N ALA A 37 2.04 2.88 -2.25
CA ALA A 37 3.34 3.27 -2.80
C ALA A 37 3.44 2.93 -4.29
N LEU A 38 3.05 1.72 -4.71
CA LEU A 38 3.03 1.29 -6.12
C LEU A 38 2.09 2.16 -6.98
N LEU A 39 0.95 2.56 -6.41
CA LEU A 39 -0.01 3.42 -7.09
C LEU A 39 0.56 4.83 -7.34
N ILE A 40 1.23 5.40 -6.32
CA ILE A 40 1.91 6.69 -6.44
C ILE A 40 3.06 6.60 -7.43
N GLU A 41 3.85 5.53 -7.41
CA GLU A 41 4.92 5.27 -8.37
C GLU A 41 4.37 5.25 -9.80
N THR A 42 3.29 4.52 -10.04
CA THR A 42 2.62 4.47 -11.35
C THR A 42 2.12 5.84 -11.80
N MET A 43 1.63 6.66 -10.86
CA MET A 43 1.16 8.02 -11.15
C MET A 43 2.30 8.95 -11.57
N LEU A 44 3.50 8.77 -11.00
CA LEU A 44 4.68 9.60 -11.25
C LEU A 44 5.57 9.06 -12.37
N ASP A 45 5.33 7.85 -12.87
CA ASP A 45 6.13 7.23 -13.91
C ASP A 45 5.97 7.96 -15.26
N GLY A 46 7.04 8.65 -15.68
CA GLY A 46 7.13 9.34 -16.97
C GLY A 46 7.43 8.44 -18.16
N GLY A 47 7.78 7.18 -17.94
CA GLY A 47 8.05 6.19 -19.00
C GLY A 47 6.81 5.49 -19.54
N ILE A 48 5.67 5.58 -18.84
CA ILE A 48 4.42 4.93 -19.24
C ILE A 48 3.58 5.86 -20.13
N ALA A 49 2.99 5.29 -21.19
CA ALA A 49 2.06 6.00 -22.05
C ALA A 49 0.80 6.44 -21.26
N PRO A 50 0.22 7.63 -21.52
CA PRO A 50 -0.92 8.14 -20.75
C PRO A 50 -2.12 7.18 -20.65
N ALA A 51 -2.48 6.51 -21.75
CA ALA A 51 -3.58 5.55 -21.78
C ALA A 51 -3.29 4.30 -20.92
N GLU A 52 -2.06 3.78 -20.99
CA GLU A 52 -1.64 2.64 -20.18
C GLU A 52 -1.58 3.01 -18.69
N ARG A 53 -1.10 4.22 -18.37
CA ARG A 53 -1.09 4.74 -16.99
C ARG A 53 -2.51 4.74 -16.41
N GLN A 54 -3.49 5.24 -17.16
CA GLN A 54 -4.88 5.29 -16.71
C GLN A 54 -5.42 3.90 -16.36
N VAL A 55 -5.21 2.90 -17.23
CA VAL A 55 -5.64 1.52 -16.99
C VAL A 55 -4.99 0.93 -15.74
N ARG A 56 -3.69 1.15 -15.55
CA ARG A 56 -2.96 0.66 -14.37
C ARG A 56 -3.44 1.34 -13.08
N LEU A 57 -3.68 2.65 -13.13
CA LEU A 57 -4.21 3.42 -11.99
C LEU A 57 -5.62 2.96 -11.61
N GLU A 58 -6.53 2.72 -12.55
CA GLU A 58 -7.87 2.23 -12.26
C GLU A 58 -7.87 0.82 -11.65
N ALA A 59 -6.96 -0.05 -12.10
CA ALA A 59 -6.79 -1.37 -11.51
C ALA A 59 -6.22 -1.28 -10.09
N GLY A 60 -5.19 -0.44 -9.88
CA GLY A 60 -4.57 -0.24 -8.57
C GLY A 60 -5.50 0.46 -7.57
N GLN A 61 -6.30 1.44 -8.01
CA GLN A 61 -7.25 2.14 -7.15
C GLN A 61 -8.31 1.18 -6.59
N ARG A 62 -8.80 0.24 -7.40
CA ARG A 62 -9.74 -0.80 -6.92
C ARG A 62 -9.10 -1.70 -5.86
N ARG A 63 -7.87 -2.16 -6.09
CA ARG A 63 -7.14 -2.98 -5.10
C ARG A 63 -6.86 -2.21 -3.82
N LEU A 64 -6.43 -0.95 -3.94
CA LEU A 64 -6.16 -0.10 -2.79
C LEU A 64 -7.44 0.13 -1.97
N LEU A 65 -8.58 0.37 -2.63
CA LEU A 65 -9.87 0.52 -1.94
C LEU A 65 -10.23 -0.71 -1.10
N ASP A 66 -10.02 -1.91 -1.64
CA ASP A 66 -10.29 -3.14 -0.92
C ASP A 66 -9.35 -3.30 0.29
N LEU A 67 -8.07 -2.97 0.14
CA LEU A 67 -7.10 -2.99 1.24
C LEU A 67 -7.42 -1.94 2.31
N GLU A 68 -7.81 -0.72 1.92
CA GLU A 68 -8.27 0.32 2.83
C GLU A 68 -9.47 -0.18 3.65
N ARG A 69 -10.45 -0.82 3.00
CA ARG A 69 -11.61 -1.42 3.70
C ARG A 69 -11.20 -2.54 4.65
N MET A 70 -10.22 -3.35 4.30
CA MET A 70 -9.69 -4.39 5.20
C MET A 70 -9.03 -3.77 6.42
N VAL A 71 -8.21 -2.72 6.25
CA VAL A 71 -7.56 -2.01 7.35
C VAL A 71 -8.57 -1.33 8.27
N LEU A 72 -9.57 -0.64 7.72
CA LEU A 72 -10.62 0.03 8.50
C LEU A 72 -11.51 -0.94 9.29
N ARG A 73 -11.57 -2.21 8.87
CA ARG A 73 -12.34 -3.28 9.53
C ARG A 73 -11.48 -4.23 10.34
N ASP A 74 -10.16 -4.00 10.43
CA ASP A 74 -9.27 -4.90 11.16
C ASP A 74 -9.30 -4.58 12.66
N ASP A 75 -10.08 -5.36 13.40
CA ASP A 75 -10.20 -5.24 14.85
C ASP A 75 -8.85 -5.40 15.58
N LYS A 76 -7.84 -6.04 14.96
CA LYS A 76 -6.50 -6.20 15.55
C LYS A 76 -5.73 -4.88 15.62
N LEU A 77 -6.14 -3.87 14.86
CA LEU A 77 -5.53 -2.54 14.90
C LEU A 77 -6.10 -1.70 16.05
N VAL A 78 -7.27 -2.05 16.58
CA VAL A 78 -7.90 -1.36 17.71
C VAL A 78 -7.05 -1.58 18.97
N GLY A 79 -6.55 -0.49 19.56
CA GLY A 79 -5.66 -0.53 20.72
C GLY A 79 -4.19 -0.84 20.41
N ARG A 80 -3.84 -1.13 19.14
CA ARG A 80 -2.45 -1.37 18.73
C ARG A 80 -1.68 -0.05 18.56
N ASN A 81 -0.95 0.33 19.60
CA ASN A 81 -0.22 1.61 19.65
C ASN A 81 1.18 1.58 18.99
N THR A 82 1.32 0.92 17.84
CA THR A 82 2.59 0.99 17.10
C THR A 82 2.74 2.38 16.45
N PRO A 83 3.97 2.91 16.28
CA PRO A 83 4.17 4.20 15.63
C PRO A 83 3.58 4.27 14.22
N GLN A 84 3.58 3.15 13.50
CA GLN A 84 3.05 3.03 12.14
C GLN A 84 1.53 3.20 12.14
N VAL A 85 0.80 2.46 12.99
CA VAL A 85 -0.65 2.58 13.13
C VAL A 85 -1.05 3.99 13.56
N ARG A 86 -0.38 4.56 14.57
CA ARG A 86 -0.65 5.94 14.97
C ARG A 86 -0.49 6.93 13.82
N ARG A 87 0.60 6.81 13.04
CA ARG A 87 0.88 7.74 11.95
C ARG A 87 -0.15 7.59 10.82
N ALA A 88 -0.53 6.37 10.50
CA ALA A 88 -1.54 6.05 9.50
C ALA A 88 -2.88 6.73 9.84
N PHE A 89 -3.40 6.52 11.05
CA PHE A 89 -4.67 7.12 11.48
C PHE A 89 -4.57 8.62 11.77
N ALA A 90 -3.43 9.14 12.23
CA ALA A 90 -3.22 10.58 12.41
C ALA A 90 -3.17 11.35 11.07
N ASN A 91 -2.78 10.68 9.98
CA ASN A 91 -2.75 11.25 8.63
C ASN A 91 -3.76 10.52 7.75
N TYR A 92 -5.02 10.47 8.20
CA TYR A 92 -6.09 9.68 7.59
C TYR A 92 -6.22 9.95 6.08
N ASP A 93 -6.33 11.22 5.69
CA ASP A 93 -6.54 11.62 4.29
C ASP A 93 -5.40 11.22 3.33
N LEU A 94 -4.17 11.15 3.86
CA LEU A 94 -2.98 10.76 3.10
C LEU A 94 -2.83 9.23 3.05
N THR A 95 -3.30 8.56 4.09
CA THR A 95 -3.21 7.11 4.28
C THR A 95 -4.30 6.37 3.49
N PHE A 96 -5.55 6.77 3.70
CA PHE A 96 -6.76 6.22 3.06
C PHE A 96 -7.15 7.09 1.87
N LEU A 97 -6.24 7.16 0.92
CA LEU A 97 -6.27 8.10 -0.20
C LEU A 97 -7.54 7.95 -1.05
N VAL A 98 -8.01 6.71 -1.27
CA VAL A 98 -9.19 6.46 -2.11
C VAL A 98 -10.46 6.90 -1.39
N HIS A 99 -10.63 6.56 -0.11
CA HIS A 99 -11.74 7.06 0.70
C HIS A 99 -11.75 8.59 0.77
N ALA A 100 -10.61 9.20 1.11
CA ALA A 100 -10.50 10.65 1.21
C ALA A 100 -10.79 11.37 -0.13
N SER A 101 -10.44 10.75 -1.25
CA SER A 101 -10.77 11.28 -2.58
C SER A 101 -12.26 11.22 -2.87
N ALA A 102 -12.92 10.13 -2.50
CA ALA A 102 -14.36 9.96 -2.66
C ALA A 102 -15.15 10.92 -1.76
N GLU A 103 -14.74 11.08 -0.49
CA GLU A 103 -15.37 12.01 0.46
C GLU A 103 -15.31 13.47 0.00
N LYS A 104 -14.20 13.85 -0.65
CA LYS A 104 -13.95 15.22 -1.11
C LYS A 104 -14.40 15.47 -2.55
N SER A 105 -14.95 14.46 -3.23
CA SER A 105 -15.32 14.51 -4.65
C SER A 105 -14.17 15.00 -5.55
N ARG A 106 -12.94 14.58 -5.24
CA ARG A 106 -11.72 14.94 -5.97
C ARG A 106 -11.07 13.72 -6.58
N THR A 107 -10.27 13.93 -7.62
CA THR A 107 -9.43 12.83 -8.11
C THR A 107 -8.43 12.42 -7.04
N MET A 108 -8.03 11.15 -7.05
CA MET A 108 -7.03 10.65 -6.11
C MET A 108 -5.70 11.44 -6.18
N ALA A 109 -5.28 11.79 -7.40
CA ALA A 109 -4.08 12.60 -7.63
C ALA A 109 -4.21 14.00 -7.01
N GLU A 110 -5.35 14.66 -7.20
CA GLU A 110 -5.62 15.97 -6.60
C GLU A 110 -5.66 15.90 -5.07
N THR A 111 -6.29 14.88 -4.50
CA THR A 111 -6.31 14.67 -3.05
C THR A 111 -4.90 14.48 -2.50
N TRP A 112 -4.07 13.66 -3.15
CA TRP A 112 -2.69 13.44 -2.74
C TRP A 112 -1.87 14.74 -2.79
N LEU A 113 -1.92 15.48 -3.89
CA LEU A 113 -1.22 16.75 -4.06
C LEU A 113 -1.71 17.78 -3.03
N ALA A 114 -3.01 17.88 -2.79
CA ALA A 114 -3.58 18.78 -1.80
C ALA A 114 -3.08 18.46 -0.38
N GLN A 115 -2.95 17.18 -0.02
CA GLN A 115 -2.38 16.76 1.27
C GLN A 115 -0.88 17.09 1.38
N LEU A 116 -0.15 17.16 0.26
CA LEU A 116 1.22 17.66 0.21
C LEU A 116 1.32 19.20 0.21
N GLY A 117 0.19 19.90 0.30
CA GLY A 117 0.12 21.36 0.22
C GLY A 117 0.20 21.92 -1.20
N LEU A 118 0.22 21.05 -2.22
CA LEU A 118 0.24 21.42 -3.63
C LEU A 118 -1.19 21.58 -4.14
N THR A 119 -1.72 22.78 -3.94
CA THR A 119 -3.03 23.21 -4.47
C THR A 119 -2.86 24.17 -5.63
N THR A 120 -3.87 24.32 -6.49
CA THR A 120 -3.88 25.34 -7.56
C THR A 120 -3.54 26.72 -7.00
N GLN A 121 -4.11 27.11 -5.86
CA GLN A 121 -3.82 28.40 -5.23
C GLN A 121 -2.34 28.51 -4.81
N SER A 122 -1.76 27.46 -4.22
CA SER A 122 -0.34 27.44 -3.85
C SER A 122 0.59 27.50 -5.06
N LEU A 123 0.20 26.86 -6.18
CA LEU A 123 0.98 26.86 -7.41
C LEU A 123 0.90 28.22 -8.12
N MET A 124 -0.27 28.85 -8.12
CA MET A 124 -0.47 30.17 -8.73
C MET A 124 0.17 31.31 -7.92
N SER A 125 0.26 31.15 -6.59
CA SER A 125 0.96 32.10 -5.73
C SER A 125 2.47 31.85 -5.64
N ALA A 126 2.95 30.68 -6.08
CA ALA A 126 4.37 30.35 -6.09
C ALA A 126 5.12 31.25 -7.08
N LYS A 127 5.93 32.16 -6.54
CA LYS A 127 6.81 33.01 -7.34
C LYS A 127 8.11 32.25 -7.63
N ARG A 128 8.42 32.03 -8.92
CA ARG A 128 9.72 31.50 -9.35
C ARG A 128 10.83 32.48 -8.98
N GLY A 129 11.59 32.17 -7.93
CA GLY A 129 12.83 32.89 -7.63
C GLY A 129 13.86 32.64 -8.71
N ARG A 130 14.41 33.70 -9.31
CA ARG A 130 15.59 33.58 -10.18
C ARG A 130 16.78 33.28 -9.26
N ARG A 131 17.23 32.03 -9.25
CA ARG A 131 18.57 31.66 -8.77
C ARG A 131 19.34 31.15 -9.98
#